data_AF-A0A2T3NX55-F1
#
_entry.id   AF-A0A2T3NX55-F1
#
_cell.length_a   1.000
_cell.length_b   1.000
_cell.length_c   1.000
_cell.angle_alpha   90.00
_cell.angle_beta   90.00
_cell.angle_gamma   90.00
#
_symmetry.space_group_name_H-M   'P 1'
#
loop_
_entity.id
_entity.type
_entity.pdbx_description
1 polymer ?
#
loop_
_entity_poly.entity_id
_entity_poly.type
_entity_poly.pdbx_seq_one_letter_code
_entity_poly.pdbx_strand_id
1 'polypeptide(L)' 'MKKLFSVLCFCFAVTACTEEVGSEKWCEGMKEKPKGDWTANEAKDFTQHCLFKSKETE' A
#
# COMPACT_ATOMS: atom_id res chain seq x y z
N MET A 1 -29.06 -19.00 -10.54
CA MET A 1 -28.11 -18.20 -11.37
C MET A 1 -28.01 -16.71 -11.00
N LYS A 2 -29.05 -16.03 -10.49
CA LYS A 2 -28.96 -14.61 -10.06
C LYS A 2 -28.04 -14.38 -8.84
N LYS A 3 -27.98 -15.37 -7.93
CA LYS A 3 -27.16 -15.33 -6.70
C LYS A 3 -25.66 -15.44 -6.97
N LEU A 4 -25.28 -16.12 -8.07
CA LEU A 4 -23.87 -16.29 -8.45
C LEU A 4 -23.25 -14.96 -8.92
N PHE A 5 -24.04 -14.13 -9.62
CA PHE A 5 -23.61 -12.82 -10.11
C PHE A 5 -23.36 -11.82 -8.97
N SER A 6 -24.10 -11.94 -7.86
CA SER A 6 -23.97 -11.04 -6.70
C SER A 6 -22.74 -11.34 -5.85
N VAL A 7 -22.28 -12.59 -5.80
CA VAL A 7 -21.09 -12.99 -5.02
C VAL A 7 -19.80 -12.61 -5.76
N LEU A 8 -19.81 -12.71 -7.10
CA LEU A 8 -18.63 -12.40 -7.91
C LEU A 8 -18.22 -10.91 -7.86
N CYS A 9 -19.19 -10.00 -7.73
CA CYS A 9 -18.91 -8.55 -7.60
C CYS A 9 -18.22 -8.17 -6.28
N PHE A 10 -18.43 -8.93 -5.20
CA PHE A 10 -17.90 -8.55 -3.88
C PHE A 10 -16.38 -8.82 -3.76
N CYS A 11 -15.88 -9.84 -4.48
CA CYS A 11 -14.46 -10.19 -4.46
C CYS A 11 -13.57 -9.17 -5.20
N PHE A 12 -14.11 -8.45 -6.18
CA PHE A 12 -13.35 -7.42 -6.91
C PHE A 12 -13.21 -6.11 -6.14
N ALA A 13 -14.05 -5.86 -5.13
CA ALA A 13 -13.97 -4.63 -4.33
C ALA A 13 -12.71 -4.58 -3.44
N VAL A 14 -12.09 -5.72 -3.14
CA VAL A 14 -10.96 -5.80 -2.20
C VAL A 14 -9.60 -5.51 -2.85
N THR A 15 -9.49 -5.59 -4.17
CA THR A 15 -8.22 -5.31 -4.88
C THR A 15 -7.94 -3.82 -5.06
N ALA A 16 -8.88 -2.95 -4.70
CA ALA A 16 -8.73 -1.49 -4.80
C ALA A 16 -8.11 -0.83 -3.56
N CYS A 17 -7.77 -1.60 -2.51
CA CYS A 17 -7.20 -1.05 -1.26
C CYS A 17 -5.68 -1.19 -1.14
N THR A 18 -4.97 -1.64 -2.18
CA THR A 18 -3.50 -1.65 -2.18
C THR A 18 -3.01 -0.36 -2.83
N GLU A 19 -2.77 0.65 -2.00
CA GLU A 19 -2.11 1.89 -2.41
C GLU A 19 -0.77 1.56 -3.06
N GLU A 20 -0.41 2.28 -4.13
CA GLU A 20 0.84 2.02 -4.83
C GLU A 20 2.04 2.30 -3.93
N VAL A 21 2.98 1.34 -3.86
CA VAL A 21 4.19 1.47 -3.04
C VAL A 21 4.95 2.73 -3.42
N GLY A 22 5.25 3.57 -2.42
CA GLY A 22 5.93 4.84 -2.61
C GLY A 22 5.06 6.01 -3.07
N SER A 23 3.75 5.82 -3.20
CA SER A 23 2.80 6.93 -3.33
C SER A 23 2.65 7.71 -2.02
N GLU A 24 2.22 8.97 -2.09
CA GLU A 24 2.07 9.82 -0.90
C GLU A 24 1.16 9.18 0.16
N LYS A 25 0.01 8.66 -0.27
CA LYS A 25 -0.93 7.98 0.62
C LYS A 25 -0.34 6.71 1.24
N TRP A 26 0.39 5.92 0.45
CA TRP A 26 1.09 4.74 0.96
C TRP A 26 2.16 5.12 2.00
N CYS A 27 2.93 6.18 1.74
CA CYS A 27 3.92 6.69 2.69
C CYS A 27 3.27 7.19 3.99
N GLU A 28 2.10 7.84 3.91
CA GLU A 28 1.34 8.28 5.08
C GLU A 28 0.80 7.08 5.87
N GLY A 29 0.15 6.11 5.21
CA GLY A 29 -0.33 4.90 5.84
C GLY A 29 0.79 4.07 6.50
N MET A 30 1.98 4.03 5.88
CA MET A 30 3.15 3.38 6.45
C MET A 30 3.63 4.05 7.75
N LYS A 31 3.52 5.38 7.89
CA LYS A 31 3.88 6.09 9.13
C LYS A 31 2.94 5.74 10.28
N GLU A 32 1.66 5.49 9.98
CA GLU A 32 0.64 5.10 10.97
C GLU A 32 0.73 3.62 11.34
N LYS A 33 1.19 2.77 10.42
CA LYS A 33 1.38 1.34 10.65
C LYS A 33 2.48 1.07 11.69
N PRO A 34 2.25 0.24 12.72
CA PRO A 34 3.28 -0.14 13.70
C PRO A 34 4.50 -0.76 13.01
N LYS A 35 5.71 -0.30 13.36
CA LYS A 35 6.97 -0.78 12.74
C LYS A 35 7.21 -2.29 12.88
N GLY A 36 6.63 -2.92 13.90
CA GLY A 36 6.72 -4.38 14.11
C GLY A 36 5.93 -5.19 13.08
N ASP A 37 4.94 -4.58 12.42
CA ASP A 37 4.13 -5.21 11.37
C ASP A 37 4.71 -4.96 9.97
N TRP A 38 5.84 -4.28 9.88
CA TRP A 38 6.51 -4.02 8.62
C TRP A 38 7.24 -5.26 8.16
N THR A 39 7.05 -5.60 6.90
CA THR A 39 7.91 -6.54 6.20
C THR A 39 9.25 -5.89 5.85
N ALA A 40 10.28 -6.72 5.62
CA ALA A 40 11.59 -6.21 5.20
C ALA A 40 11.54 -5.42 3.89
N ASN A 41 10.67 -5.83 2.96
CA ASN A 41 10.43 -5.11 1.71
C ASN A 41 9.78 -3.74 1.95
N GLU A 42 8.69 -3.68 2.72
CA GLU A 42 8.02 -2.41 3.04
C GLU A 42 8.98 -1.41 3.72
N ALA A 43 9.83 -1.87 4.63
CA ALA A 43 10.82 -1.01 5.29
C ALA A 43 11.85 -0.41 4.30
N LYS A 44 12.33 -1.24 3.37
CA LYS A 44 13.24 -0.82 2.31
C LYS A 44 12.54 0.18 1.38
N ASP A 45 11.37 -0.16 0.90
CA ASP A 45 10.60 0.63 -0.05
C ASP A 45 10.16 1.97 0.56
N PHE A 46 9.76 2.00 1.84
CA PHE A 46 9.46 3.24 2.56
C PHE A 46 10.69 4.14 2.64
N THR A 47 11.84 3.58 2.94
CA THR A 47 13.08 4.35 3.02
C THR A 47 13.47 4.91 1.64
N GLN A 48 13.37 4.12 0.57
CA GLN A 48 13.73 4.56 -0.78
C GLN A 48 12.73 5.58 -1.36
N HIS A 49 11.44 5.31 -1.24
CA HIS A 49 10.41 6.09 -1.93
C HIS A 49 9.86 7.24 -1.11
N CYS A 50 9.83 7.12 0.23
CA CYS A 50 9.23 8.13 1.10
C CYS A 50 10.27 9.00 1.81
N LEU A 51 11.43 8.42 2.18
CA LEU A 51 12.51 9.17 2.84
C LEU A 51 13.54 9.69 1.83
N PHE A 52 14.11 8.83 0.98
CA PHE A 52 15.18 9.22 0.06
C PHE A 52 14.71 9.96 -1.19
N LYS A 53 13.46 9.80 -1.64
CA LYS A 53 12.89 10.67 -2.69
C LYS A 53 12.86 12.16 -2.27
N SER A 54 12.87 12.46 -0.97
CA SER A 54 13.07 13.83 -0.46
C SER A 54 14.54 14.29 -0.43
N LYS A 55 15.48 13.39 -0.74
CA LYS A 55 16.94 13.57 -0.66
C LYS A 55 17.66 13.41 -1.99
N GLU A 56 17.01 12.94 -3.05
CA GLU A 56 17.58 12.86 -4.41
C GLU A 56 17.47 14.22 -5.13
N THR A 57 17.98 15.24 -4.47
CA THR A 57 18.33 16.56 -5.00
C THR A 57 19.60 16.99 -4.27
N GLU A 58 20.68 16.21 -4.45
CA GLU A 58 22.08 16.61 -4.32
C GLU A 58 22.90 15.84 -5.37
#